data_AF-A0A924K1W6-F1
#
_entry.id   AF-A0A924K1W6-F1
#
_cell.length_a   1.000
_cell.length_b   1.000
_cell.length_c   1.000
_cell.angle_alpha   90.00
_cell.angle_beta   90.00
_cell.angle_gamma   90.00
#
_symmetry.space_group_name_H-M   'P 1'
#
loop_
_entity.id
_entity.type
_entity.pdbx_description
1 polymer ?
#
loop_
_entity_poly.entity_id
_entity_poly.type
_entity_poly.pdbx_seq_one_letter_code
_entity_poly.pdbx_strand_id
1 'polypeptide(L)'
;MTNAPAPSTGWTEIIAPDEQGRYEGFARQFTDIQKRKSERWGVGRTLHRKQITGAYGTLEVLDGLPPFAQHGLFATPHVFEVWTRLSNGGMDRARDSVPDVRGFSFRVLGVKGDSALGNGPAKSQDFTLINHEAFSFSGSTEFVDFVVAASKGGGAILKHV
;
A
#
# COMPACT_ATOMS: atom_id res chain seq x y z
N MET A 1 -22.22 -26.68 7.07
CA MET A 1 -21.62 -26.18 5.81
C MET A 1 -21.29 -24.72 6.04
N THR A 2 -20.01 -24.40 6.20
CA THR A 2 -19.55 -23.01 6.37
C THR A 2 -19.81 -22.26 5.07
N ASN A 3 -20.53 -21.14 5.15
CA ASN A 3 -20.83 -20.28 4.01
C ASN A 3 -19.50 -19.65 3.55
N ALA A 4 -18.80 -20.31 2.63
CA ALA A 4 -17.55 -19.78 2.10
C ALA A 4 -17.86 -18.47 1.35
N PRO A 5 -17.14 -17.37 1.62
CA PRO A 5 -17.37 -16.12 0.90
C PRO A 5 -17.11 -16.34 -0.59
N ALA A 6 -18.06 -15.92 -1.43
CA ALA A 6 -17.89 -15.95 -2.89
C ALA A 6 -17.16 -14.68 -3.34
N PRO A 7 -16.25 -14.75 -4.34
CA PRO A 7 -15.62 -13.57 -4.90
C PRO A 7 -16.65 -12.70 -5.63
N SER A 8 -16.44 -11.38 -5.66
CA SER A 8 -17.24 -10.51 -6.52
C SER A 8 -16.88 -10.77 -7.99
N THR A 9 -17.88 -11.09 -8.82
CA THR A 9 -17.73 -11.23 -10.27
C THR A 9 -18.16 -9.97 -11.02
N GLY A 10 -18.60 -8.93 -10.30
CA GLY A 10 -19.12 -7.69 -10.86
C GLY A 10 -18.15 -6.52 -10.82
N TRP A 11 -16.92 -6.72 -10.31
CA TRP A 11 -15.92 -5.67 -10.31
C TRP A 11 -15.41 -5.41 -11.72
N THR A 12 -15.38 -4.14 -12.10
CA THR A 12 -14.72 -3.66 -13.31
C THR A 12 -13.89 -2.45 -12.94
N GLU A 13 -12.76 -2.28 -13.63
CA GLU A 13 -12.01 -1.04 -13.54
C GLU A 13 -12.86 0.11 -14.13
N ILE A 14 -12.87 1.24 -13.44
CA ILE A 14 -13.58 2.46 -13.87
C ILE A 14 -12.54 3.57 -13.91
N ILE A 15 -12.11 3.93 -15.12
CA ILE A 15 -11.16 5.01 -15.35
C ILE A 15 -11.95 6.29 -15.59
N ALA A 16 -11.88 7.24 -14.66
CA ALA A 16 -12.56 8.53 -14.82
C ALA A 16 -11.86 9.40 -15.89
N PRO A 17 -12.60 10.25 -16.64
CA PRO A 17 -12.00 11.09 -17.69
C PRO A 17 -10.87 12.02 -17.21
N ASP A 18 -10.90 12.43 -15.94
CA ASP A 18 -9.91 13.31 -15.31
C ASP A 18 -8.78 12.56 -14.58
N GLU A 19 -8.85 11.23 -14.50
CA GLU A 19 -8.01 10.42 -13.59
C GLU A 19 -6.52 10.68 -13.78
N GLN A 20 -6.05 10.63 -15.02
CA GLN A 20 -4.64 10.86 -15.35
C GLN A 20 -4.15 12.22 -14.84
N GLY A 21 -4.86 13.31 -15.18
CA GLY A 21 -4.50 14.66 -14.75
C GLY A 21 -4.59 14.86 -13.24
N ARG A 22 -5.58 14.22 -12.59
CA ARG A 22 -5.76 14.23 -11.15
C ARG A 22 -4.60 13.53 -10.43
N TYR A 23 -4.17 12.36 -10.89
CA TYR A 23 -3.04 11.62 -10.30
C TYR A 23 -1.69 12.28 -10.55
N GLU A 24 -1.49 12.92 -11.70
CA GLU A 24 -0.32 13.78 -11.90
C GLU A 24 -0.31 14.97 -10.91
N GLY A 25 -1.48 15.54 -10.62
CA GLY A 25 -1.67 16.56 -9.59
C GLY A 25 -1.28 16.06 -8.19
N PHE A 26 -1.77 14.88 -7.81
CA PHE A 26 -1.44 14.25 -6.52
C PHE A 26 0.06 13.95 -6.41
N ALA A 27 0.68 13.47 -7.48
CA ALA A 27 2.12 13.19 -7.52
C ALA A 27 2.95 14.45 -7.26
N ARG A 28 2.58 15.60 -7.85
CA ARG A 28 3.22 16.90 -7.59
C ARG A 28 3.09 17.30 -6.11
N GLN A 29 1.89 17.21 -5.54
CA GLN A 29 1.65 17.52 -4.12
C GLN A 29 2.48 16.63 -3.19
N PHE A 30 2.55 15.33 -3.45
CA PHE A 30 3.33 14.39 -2.66
C PHE A 30 4.84 14.62 -2.79
N THR A 31 5.31 15.01 -3.98
CA THR A 31 6.71 15.37 -4.23
C THR A 31 7.11 16.60 -3.41
N ASP A 32 6.25 17.62 -3.36
CA ASP A 32 6.50 18.82 -2.56
C ASP A 32 6.55 18.52 -1.06
N ILE A 33 5.63 17.69 -0.56
CA ILE A 33 5.66 17.23 0.84
C ILE A 33 6.94 16.43 1.10
N GLN A 34 7.32 15.52 0.19
CA GLN A 34 8.52 14.70 0.31
C GLN A 34 9.77 15.55 0.41
N LYS A 35 9.88 16.59 -0.43
CA LYS A 35 11.01 17.51 -0.45
C LYS A 35 11.16 18.22 0.90
N ARG A 36 10.10 18.89 1.37
CA ARG A 36 10.09 19.58 2.69
C ARG A 36 10.44 18.65 3.84
N LYS A 37 9.88 17.44 3.86
CA LYS A 37 10.17 16.45 4.91
C LYS A 37 11.57 15.88 4.79
N SER A 38 12.13 15.79 3.59
CA SER A 38 13.51 15.32 3.38
C SER A 38 14.55 16.37 3.77
N GLU A 39 14.25 17.66 3.59
CA GLU A 39 15.07 18.77 4.14
C GLU A 39 15.16 18.67 5.67
N ARG A 40 14.09 18.23 6.34
CA ARG A 40 14.05 18.07 7.80
C ARG A 40 14.63 16.75 8.32
N TRP A 41 14.33 15.64 7.66
CA TRP A 41 14.56 14.29 8.19
C TRP A 41 15.55 13.44 7.39
N GLY A 42 16.13 14.00 6.32
CA GLY A 42 16.90 13.28 5.31
C GLY A 42 16.04 12.64 4.23
N VAL A 43 16.68 12.23 3.12
CA VAL A 43 16.00 11.58 1.98
C VAL A 43 15.18 10.39 2.44
N GLY A 44 13.91 10.35 2.05
CA GLY A 44 13.00 9.27 2.45
C GLY A 44 11.60 9.41 1.85
N ARG A 45 10.74 8.44 2.14
CA ARG A 45 9.36 8.37 1.63
C ARG A 45 8.48 9.52 2.17
N THR A 46 7.49 9.95 1.40
CA THR A 46 6.53 10.99 1.82
C THR A 46 5.70 10.53 3.03
N LEU A 47 5.07 9.37 2.89
CA LEU A 47 4.38 8.64 3.96
C LEU A 47 5.15 7.38 4.29
N HIS A 48 4.79 6.75 5.40
CA HIS A 48 5.51 5.60 5.93
C HIS A 48 7.01 5.85 6.08
N ARG A 49 7.38 7.08 6.46
CA ARG A 49 8.76 7.57 6.38
C ARG A 49 9.70 6.77 7.28
N LYS A 50 9.30 6.55 8.54
CA LYS A 50 10.11 5.80 9.52
C LYS A 50 9.90 4.30 9.32
N GLN A 51 10.95 3.62 8.85
CA GLN A 51 11.04 2.17 8.95
C GLN A 51 11.25 1.75 10.41
N ILE A 52 10.56 0.69 10.82
CA ILE A 52 10.74 0.01 12.10
C ILE A 52 11.68 -1.18 11.88
N THR A 53 11.35 -2.04 10.92
CA THR A 53 12.10 -3.28 10.66
C THR A 53 12.10 -3.59 9.17
N GLY A 54 13.20 -4.16 8.68
CA GLY A 54 13.27 -4.89 7.43
C GLY A 54 13.69 -6.32 7.73
N ALA A 55 13.01 -7.30 7.14
CA ALA A 55 13.30 -8.71 7.37
C ALA A 55 13.24 -9.50 6.07
N TYR A 56 14.06 -10.53 5.99
CA TYR A 56 13.99 -11.54 4.95
C TYR A 56 13.29 -12.77 5.50
N GLY A 57 12.50 -13.45 4.69
CA GLY A 57 11.80 -14.66 5.10
C GLY A 57 11.19 -15.39 3.93
N THR A 58 10.19 -16.22 4.21
CA THR A 58 9.44 -16.97 3.20
C THR A 58 7.93 -16.78 3.33
N LEU A 59 7.23 -16.90 2.20
CA LEU A 59 5.78 -17.01 2.12
C LEU A 59 5.45 -18.39 1.55
N GLU A 60 4.75 -19.21 2.32
CA GLU A 60 4.25 -20.50 1.87
C GLU A 60 2.81 -20.38 1.38
N VAL A 61 2.60 -20.69 0.11
CA VAL A 61 1.28 -20.94 -0.45
C VAL A 61 0.93 -22.39 -0.17
N LEU A 62 -0.05 -22.60 0.71
CA LEU A 62 -0.52 -23.92 1.09
C LEU A 62 -1.36 -24.55 -0.02
N ASP A 63 -1.44 -25.88 -0.01
CA ASP A 63 -2.41 -26.62 -0.80
C ASP A 63 -3.84 -26.46 -0.24
N GLY A 64 -4.84 -26.75 -1.08
CA GLY A 64 -6.24 -26.75 -0.67
C GLY A 64 -6.87 -25.37 -0.50
N LEU A 65 -6.28 -24.31 -1.06
CA LEU A 65 -6.94 -23.00 -1.14
C LEU A 65 -8.29 -23.14 -1.87
N PRO A 66 -9.34 -22.41 -1.44
CA PRO A 66 -10.62 -22.41 -2.16
C PRO A 66 -10.41 -22.05 -3.64
N PRO A 67 -11.18 -22.63 -4.58
CA PRO A 67 -10.97 -22.41 -6.01
C PRO A 67 -10.91 -20.93 -6.42
N PHE A 68 -11.68 -20.06 -5.77
CA PHE A 68 -11.68 -18.61 -6.04
C PHE A 68 -10.43 -17.86 -5.60
N ALA A 69 -9.57 -18.48 -4.78
CA ALA A 69 -8.34 -17.89 -4.28
C ALA A 69 -7.09 -18.43 -5.02
N GLN A 70 -7.26 -19.45 -5.88
CA GLN A 70 -6.18 -20.09 -6.63
C GLN A 70 -5.82 -19.29 -7.89
N HIS A 71 -5.34 -18.06 -7.73
CA HIS A 71 -4.99 -17.17 -8.85
C HIS A 71 -3.57 -16.58 -8.70
N GLY A 72 -2.90 -16.37 -9.82
CA GLY A 72 -1.55 -15.80 -9.86
C GLY A 72 -0.57 -16.64 -9.01
N LEU A 73 0.16 -16.00 -8.10
CA LEU A 73 1.12 -16.70 -7.22
C LEU A 73 0.46 -17.73 -6.29
N PHE A 74 -0.86 -17.64 -6.06
CA PHE A 74 -1.62 -18.57 -5.22
C PHE A 74 -2.17 -19.78 -5.97
N ALA A 75 -1.97 -19.87 -7.28
CA ALA A 75 -2.56 -20.94 -8.11
C ALA A 75 -1.95 -22.32 -7.83
N THR A 76 -0.70 -22.37 -7.37
CA THR A 76 0.03 -23.62 -7.09
C THR A 76 0.77 -23.52 -5.76
N PRO A 77 0.77 -24.56 -4.92
CA PRO A 77 1.54 -24.59 -3.69
C PRO A 77 3.02 -24.33 -3.94
N HIS A 78 3.62 -23.42 -3.17
CA HIS A 78 5.00 -22.98 -3.38
C HIS A 78 5.52 -22.20 -2.18
N VAL A 79 6.83 -22.26 -1.94
CA VAL A 79 7.51 -21.43 -0.93
C VAL A 79 8.30 -20.33 -1.65
N PHE A 80 7.87 -19.08 -1.49
CA PHE A 80 8.51 -17.92 -2.09
C PHE A 80 9.43 -17.22 -1.10
N GLU A 81 10.52 -16.66 -1.60
CA GLU A 81 11.36 -15.72 -0.86
C GLU A 81 10.67 -14.36 -0.74
N VAL A 82 10.72 -13.75 0.45
CA VAL A 82 10.09 -12.44 0.70
C VAL A 82 11.00 -11.44 1.41
N TRP A 83 10.89 -10.18 1.01
CA TRP A 83 11.36 -9.05 1.80
C TRP A 83 10.19 -8.35 2.47
N THR A 84 10.23 -8.25 3.80
CA THR A 84 9.22 -7.59 4.61
C THR A 84 9.74 -6.26 5.13
N ARG A 85 8.84 -5.28 5.24
CA ARG A 85 9.09 -3.98 5.86
C ARG A 85 7.93 -3.57 6.77
N LEU A 86 8.28 -3.22 8.01
CA LEU A 86 7.40 -2.58 8.99
C LEU A 86 7.72 -1.09 9.09
N SER A 87 6.69 -0.25 9.27
CA SER A 87 6.86 1.20 9.37
C SER A 87 5.76 1.88 10.16
N ASN A 88 6.05 3.07 10.68
CA ASN A 88 5.00 4.05 11.02
C ASN A 88 4.28 4.50 9.74
N GLY A 89 3.11 5.11 9.83
CA GLY A 89 2.31 5.60 8.71
C GLY A 89 2.60 7.04 8.34
N GLY A 90 2.95 7.85 9.34
CA GLY A 90 3.17 9.28 9.17
C GLY A 90 4.34 9.70 8.27
N MET A 91 4.34 10.99 7.96
CA MET A 91 5.36 11.68 7.17
C MET A 91 6.59 12.14 7.97
N ASP A 92 6.55 12.00 9.30
CA ASP A 92 7.61 12.37 10.23
C ASP A 92 8.26 11.14 10.88
N ARG A 93 9.43 11.32 11.49
CA ARG A 93 10.12 10.25 12.25
C ARG A 93 9.68 10.22 13.72
N ALA A 94 8.38 10.01 13.95
CA ALA A 94 7.81 9.90 15.30
C ALA A 94 8.33 8.65 16.05
N ARG A 95 8.26 8.66 17.39
CA ARG A 95 8.55 7.48 18.22
C ARG A 95 7.53 6.38 17.96
N ASP A 96 7.93 5.12 18.12
CA ASP A 96 7.06 3.97 17.84
C ASP A 96 5.88 3.82 18.80
N SER A 97 5.99 4.41 19.99
CA SER A 97 4.92 4.46 21.00
C SER A 97 3.82 5.48 20.69
N VAL A 98 4.00 6.34 19.68
CA VAL A 98 2.99 7.35 19.31
C VAL A 98 1.90 6.68 18.47
N PRO A 99 0.59 6.85 18.80
CA PRO A 99 -0.49 6.31 17.99
C PRO A 99 -0.41 6.79 16.54
N ASP A 100 -0.44 5.85 15.60
CA ASP A 100 -0.38 6.08 14.16
C ASP A 100 -0.66 4.75 13.44
N VAL A 101 -1.01 4.81 12.16
CA VAL A 101 -1.13 3.63 11.31
C VAL A 101 0.24 2.93 11.24
N ARG A 102 0.23 1.61 11.10
CA ARG A 102 1.43 0.80 10.92
C ARG A 102 1.39 0.12 9.57
N GLY A 103 2.39 0.40 8.75
CA GLY A 103 2.57 -0.25 7.46
C GLY A 103 3.19 -1.64 7.65
N PHE A 104 2.60 -2.64 7.02
CA PHE A 104 3.14 -3.98 6.85
C PHE A 104 3.16 -4.30 5.37
N SER A 105 4.34 -4.19 4.76
CA SER A 105 4.51 -4.48 3.34
C SER A 105 5.47 -5.63 3.15
N PHE A 106 5.20 -6.48 2.17
CA PHE A 106 6.14 -7.52 1.76
C PHE A 106 6.17 -7.69 0.25
N ARG A 107 7.37 -7.97 -0.28
CA ARG A 107 7.63 -8.27 -1.69
C ARG A 107 7.85 -9.76 -1.83
N VAL A 108 7.01 -10.42 -2.62
CA VAL A 108 7.15 -11.83 -3.00
C VAL A 108 8.01 -11.92 -4.25
N LEU A 109 9.16 -12.60 -4.17
CA LEU A 109 10.09 -12.75 -5.30
C LEU A 109 9.80 -14.03 -6.09
N GLY A 110 10.25 -14.07 -7.35
CA GLY A 110 10.16 -15.28 -8.18
C GLY A 110 8.75 -15.56 -8.73
N VAL A 111 7.84 -14.60 -8.63
CA VAL A 111 6.52 -14.66 -9.26
C VAL A 111 6.69 -14.78 -10.79
N LYS A 112 5.81 -15.55 -11.44
CA LYS A 112 5.80 -15.77 -12.89
C LYS A 112 4.45 -15.34 -13.48
N GLY A 113 4.44 -15.05 -14.77
CA GLY A 113 3.28 -14.57 -15.50
C GLY A 113 3.42 -13.10 -15.91
N ASP A 114 2.42 -12.58 -16.61
CA ASP A 114 2.43 -11.21 -17.09
C ASP A 114 2.11 -10.22 -15.98
N SER A 115 2.80 -9.07 -15.99
CA SER A 115 2.50 -7.97 -15.07
C SER A 115 1.13 -7.37 -15.39
N ALA A 116 0.31 -7.17 -14.34
CA ALA A 116 -0.94 -6.44 -14.44
C ALA A 116 -0.76 -4.99 -14.93
N LEU A 117 0.45 -4.44 -14.82
CA LEU A 117 0.79 -3.09 -15.29
C LEU A 117 1.29 -3.04 -16.73
N GLY A 118 1.28 -4.16 -17.46
CA GLY A 118 1.73 -4.21 -18.86
C GLY A 118 3.25 -4.08 -19.05
N ASN A 119 4.04 -4.17 -17.99
CA ASN A 119 5.49 -3.97 -18.01
C ASN A 119 6.30 -5.24 -18.40
N GLY A 120 5.67 -6.21 -19.08
CA GLY A 120 6.24 -7.52 -19.38
C GLY A 120 6.16 -8.51 -18.21
N PRO A 121 6.96 -9.60 -18.23
CA PRO A 121 6.88 -10.65 -17.21
C PRO A 121 7.14 -10.11 -15.81
N ALA A 122 6.21 -10.41 -14.88
CA ALA A 122 6.38 -10.11 -13.47
C ALA A 122 7.57 -10.89 -12.91
N LYS A 123 8.35 -10.25 -12.03
CA LYS A 123 9.43 -10.90 -11.25
C LYS A 123 9.14 -10.91 -9.76
N SER A 124 8.16 -10.12 -9.34
CA SER A 124 7.73 -10.00 -7.97
C SER A 124 6.29 -9.48 -7.90
N GLN A 125 5.65 -9.71 -6.75
CA GLN A 125 4.40 -9.08 -6.38
C GLN A 125 4.55 -8.43 -5.01
N ASP A 126 4.20 -7.15 -4.91
CA ASP A 126 4.30 -6.37 -3.68
C ASP A 126 2.91 -6.29 -3.02
N PHE A 127 2.83 -6.63 -1.75
CA PHE A 127 1.65 -6.40 -0.91
C PHE A 127 1.93 -5.22 0.00
N THR A 128 1.14 -4.15 -0.13
CA THR A 128 1.28 -2.91 0.65
C THR A 128 0.12 -2.76 1.63
N LEU A 129 0.24 -3.38 2.79
CA LEU A 129 -0.82 -3.45 3.79
C LEU A 129 -0.59 -2.47 4.95
N ILE A 130 -1.64 -2.30 5.74
CA ILE A 130 -1.62 -1.59 7.02
C ILE A 130 -2.24 -2.47 8.12
N ASN A 131 -2.07 -2.08 9.37
CA ASN A 131 -2.65 -2.75 10.54
C ASN A 131 -4.16 -2.49 10.75
N HIS A 132 -4.87 -2.03 9.72
CA HIS A 132 -6.32 -1.81 9.73
C HIS A 132 -6.94 -2.62 8.60
N GLU A 133 -8.07 -3.26 8.88
CA GLU A 133 -8.80 -4.10 7.91
C GLU A 133 -9.51 -3.28 6.83
N ALA A 134 -9.89 -2.05 7.16
CA ALA A 134 -10.56 -1.12 6.27
C ALA A 134 -9.80 0.21 6.23
N PHE A 135 -9.72 0.79 5.03
CA PHE A 135 -9.15 2.12 4.84
C PHE A 135 -10.20 3.19 5.18
N SER A 136 -9.78 4.28 5.81
CA SER A 136 -10.69 5.33 6.28
C SER A 136 -11.29 6.20 5.17
N PHE A 137 -10.77 6.08 3.94
CA PHE A 137 -11.18 6.91 2.81
C PHE A 137 -11.73 6.03 1.69
N SER A 138 -12.84 6.46 1.09
CA SER A 138 -13.50 5.72 0.01
C SER A 138 -12.79 5.87 -1.35
N GLY A 139 -11.92 6.88 -1.48
CA GLY A 139 -11.21 7.18 -2.71
C GLY A 139 -9.94 8.00 -2.49
N SER A 140 -9.12 8.08 -3.54
CA SER A 140 -7.81 8.74 -3.52
C SER A 140 -7.88 10.24 -3.27
N THR A 141 -8.92 10.94 -3.74
CA THR A 141 -9.06 12.39 -3.55
C THR A 141 -9.14 12.77 -2.08
N GLU A 142 -10.05 12.15 -1.33
CA GLU A 142 -10.26 12.44 0.09
C GLU A 142 -9.00 12.16 0.91
N PHE A 143 -8.33 11.04 0.61
CA PHE A 143 -7.06 10.68 1.24
C PHE A 143 -5.96 11.71 0.96
N VAL A 144 -5.80 12.13 -0.30
CA VAL A 144 -4.75 13.09 -0.69
C VAL A 144 -5.00 14.46 -0.06
N ASP A 145 -6.25 14.93 -0.06
CA ASP A 145 -6.63 16.18 0.59
C ASP A 145 -6.30 16.16 2.09
N PHE A 146 -6.65 15.06 2.76
CA PHE A 146 -6.28 14.84 4.17
C PHE A 146 -4.77 14.89 4.39
N VAL A 147 -3.97 14.18 3.57
CA VAL A 147 -2.51 14.16 3.70
C VAL A 147 -1.90 15.54 3.47
N VAL A 148 -2.39 16.28 2.46
CA VAL A 148 -1.95 17.65 2.18
C VAL A 148 -2.27 18.57 3.35
N ALA A 149 -3.48 18.49 3.91
CA ALA A 149 -3.88 19.24 5.09
C ALA A 149 -2.98 18.89 6.29
N ALA A 150 -2.83 17.61 6.60
CA ALA A 150 -1.97 17.12 7.69
C ALA A 150 -0.51 17.56 7.52
N SER A 151 -0.01 17.73 6.29
CA SER A 151 1.35 18.19 6.02
C SER A 151 1.60 19.65 6.43
N LYS A 152 0.53 20.44 6.59
CA LYS A 152 0.56 21.87 6.96
C LYS A 152 0.37 22.09 8.47
N GLY A 153 0.02 21.06 9.25
CA GLY A 153 -0.15 21.12 10.71
C GLY A 153 -1.60 20.97 11.20
N GLY A 154 -1.79 20.78 12.52
CA GLY A 154 -3.04 20.29 13.13
C GLY A 154 -4.30 21.12 12.89
N GLY A 155 -4.19 22.44 12.70
CA GLY A 155 -5.34 23.30 12.40
C GLY A 155 -6.01 23.01 11.06
N ALA A 156 -5.29 22.41 10.10
CA ALA A 156 -5.83 22.03 8.81
C ALA A 156 -6.57 20.68 8.83
N ILE A 157 -6.38 19.87 9.88
CA ILE A 157 -6.93 18.50 9.99
C ILE A 157 -8.40 18.51 10.47
N LEU A 158 -8.82 19.54 11.20
CA LEU A 158 -10.17 19.69 11.79
C LEU A 158 -11.34 19.61 10.80
N LYS A 159 -11.10 19.65 9.48
CA LYS A 159 -12.13 19.50 8.43
C LYS A 159 -12.32 18.06 7.94
N HIS A 160 -11.46 17.13 8.38
CA HIS A 160 -11.38 15.75 7.90
C HIS A 160 -11.58 14.70 9.01
N VAL A 161 -11.97 15.15 10.20
CA VAL A 161 -12.33 14.33 11.38
C VAL A 161 -13.76 14.63 11.79
#